data_AF-A0A926VR81-F1
#
_entry.id   AF-A0A926VR81-F1
#
_cell.length_a   1.000
_cell.length_b   1.000
_cell.length_c   1.000
_cell.angle_alpha   90.00
_cell.angle_beta   90.00
_cell.angle_gamma   90.00
#
_symmetry.space_group_name_H-M   'P 1'
#
loop_
_entity.id
_entity.type
_entity.pdbx_description
1 polymer ?
#
loop_
_entity_poly.entity_id
_entity_poly.type
_entity_poly.pdbx_seq_one_letter_code
_entity_poly.pdbx_strand_id
1 'polypeptide(L)'
;MKQELTPTHTFQYIDEILAQQSIQLLSLNPQKTLITSFAELGNLITEQNTEIEIILTLQETLENIVHTQLQNFPENIFWDFDFLVSSTLRQALVADEGAITFLKVFGEKMVSLIEMFGSKTEIRFRYVHDFMYGFEWARWVQKEPQKRAHIEPFSPVYLDYLLNKGKEILQRISYGQVASYKLCDTGYRNPFTFSREPEDECRLLTYLAEERLIPVAVWNWNASPVWNKPFQEIRQQLALELNIQPQKH
;
A
#
# COMPACT_ATOMS: atom_id res chain seq x y z
N MET A 1 -8.13 -7.79 39.31
CA MET A 1 -8.86 -8.16 38.08
C MET A 1 -7.91 -8.01 36.92
N LYS A 2 -7.34 -9.12 36.42
CA LYS A 2 -6.67 -9.09 35.11
C LYS A 2 -7.80 -9.03 34.08
N GLN A 3 -7.94 -7.92 33.39
CA GLN A 3 -8.76 -7.90 32.18
C GLN A 3 -8.07 -8.85 31.20
N GLU A 4 -8.70 -10.00 30.95
CA GLU A 4 -8.42 -10.80 29.78
C GLU A 4 -8.84 -9.96 28.57
N LEU A 5 -7.95 -9.07 28.12
CA LEU A 5 -8.00 -8.51 26.78
C LEU A 5 -7.82 -9.70 25.84
N THR A 6 -8.93 -10.24 25.35
CA THR A 6 -8.92 -11.20 24.27
C THR A 6 -8.36 -10.45 23.05
N PRO A 7 -7.20 -10.87 22.49
CA PRO A 7 -6.53 -10.17 21.38
C PRO A 7 -7.41 -9.96 20.13
N THR A 8 -8.50 -10.70 20.03
CA THR A 8 -9.50 -10.65 18.97
C THR A 8 -10.28 -9.33 18.92
N HIS A 9 -10.61 -8.73 20.06
CA HIS A 9 -11.33 -7.45 20.09
C HIS A 9 -10.44 -6.27 19.70
N THR A 10 -9.13 -6.48 19.67
CA THR A 10 -8.15 -5.42 19.54
C THR A 10 -8.06 -4.85 18.12
N PHE A 11 -8.15 -5.70 17.09
CA PHE A 11 -8.10 -5.24 15.69
C PHE A 11 -9.46 -4.76 15.16
N GLN A 12 -10.57 -5.18 15.77
CA GLN A 12 -11.92 -4.73 15.41
C GLN A 12 -12.08 -3.21 15.49
N TYR A 13 -11.33 -2.55 16.39
CA TYR A 13 -11.34 -1.09 16.50
C TYR A 13 -10.96 -0.39 15.18
N ILE A 14 -10.06 -0.98 14.38
CA ILE A 14 -9.68 -0.45 13.07
C ILE A 14 -10.85 -0.55 12.09
N ASP A 15 -11.62 -1.63 12.13
CA ASP A 15 -12.84 -1.76 11.32
C ASP A 15 -13.89 -0.71 11.71
N GLU A 16 -14.01 -0.40 13.01
CA GLU A 16 -14.90 0.65 13.50
C GLU A 16 -14.47 2.05 13.02
N ILE A 17 -13.17 2.34 13.03
CA ILE A 17 -12.61 3.58 12.46
C ILE A 17 -13.00 3.70 10.98
N LEU A 18 -12.83 2.62 10.21
CA LEU A 18 -13.15 2.60 8.78
C LEU A 18 -14.66 2.73 8.53
N ALA A 19 -15.50 2.08 9.34
CA ALA A 19 -16.95 2.14 9.22
C ALA A 19 -17.53 3.54 9.53
N GLN A 20 -16.83 4.35 10.33
CA GLN A 20 -17.20 5.76 10.56
C GLN A 20 -16.92 6.65 9.36
N GLN A 21 -16.11 6.18 8.41
CA GLN A 21 -15.84 6.91 7.17
C GLN A 21 -16.89 6.53 6.14
N SER A 22 -17.42 7.53 5.41
CA SER A 22 -18.37 7.29 4.31
C SER A 22 -17.66 6.75 3.05
N ILE A 23 -16.83 5.72 3.20
CA ILE A 23 -16.04 5.09 2.13
C ILE A 23 -16.50 3.65 1.90
N GLN A 24 -16.33 3.17 0.67
CA GLN A 24 -16.50 1.75 0.36
C GLN A 24 -15.16 1.04 0.50
N LEU A 25 -15.09 0.02 1.34
CA LEU A 25 -13.88 -0.76 1.60
C LEU A 25 -13.72 -1.86 0.55
N LEU A 26 -13.51 -1.45 -0.71
CA LEU A 26 -13.38 -2.39 -1.82
C LEU A 26 -12.05 -3.15 -1.75
N SER A 27 -12.11 -4.41 -2.16
CA SER A 27 -10.94 -5.27 -2.35
C SER A 27 -10.62 -5.40 -3.82
N LEU A 28 -9.33 -5.55 -4.13
CA LEU A 28 -8.88 -5.92 -5.46
C LEU A 28 -8.85 -7.45 -5.65
N ASN A 29 -9.35 -8.22 -4.69
CA ASN A 29 -9.49 -9.66 -4.79
C ASN A 29 -10.51 -10.06 -5.87
N PRO A 30 -10.14 -10.84 -6.91
CA PRO A 30 -11.10 -11.28 -7.93
C PRO A 30 -12.25 -12.15 -7.41
N GLN A 31 -12.16 -12.68 -6.19
CA GLN A 31 -13.14 -13.60 -5.60
C GLN A 31 -14.09 -12.91 -4.61
N LYS A 32 -13.83 -11.67 -4.20
CA LYS A 32 -14.69 -10.93 -3.25
C LYS A 32 -14.61 -9.42 -3.47
N THR A 33 -15.71 -8.75 -3.18
CA THR A 33 -15.82 -7.29 -3.40
C THR A 33 -15.22 -6.46 -2.26
N LEU A 34 -15.24 -6.98 -1.03
CA LEU A 34 -14.82 -6.24 0.17
C LEU A 34 -13.52 -6.82 0.74
N ILE A 35 -12.78 -5.96 1.44
CA ILE A 35 -11.50 -6.33 2.07
C ILE A 35 -11.69 -7.42 3.13
N THR A 36 -10.60 -8.09 3.49
CA THR A 36 -10.56 -8.85 4.75
C THR A 36 -10.63 -7.85 5.90
N SER A 37 -11.52 -8.06 6.86
CA SER A 37 -11.63 -7.16 8.00
C SER A 37 -10.38 -7.23 8.89
N PHE A 38 -10.07 -6.16 9.60
CA PHE A 38 -8.95 -6.16 10.54
C PHE A 38 -9.18 -7.13 11.69
N ALA A 39 -10.42 -7.34 12.14
CA ALA A 39 -10.78 -8.41 13.06
C ALA A 39 -10.37 -9.80 12.52
N GLU A 40 -10.65 -10.10 11.25
CA GLU A 40 -10.21 -11.35 10.61
C GLU A 40 -8.67 -11.43 10.49
N LEU A 41 -8.00 -10.33 10.14
CA LEU A 41 -6.54 -10.29 10.12
C LEU A 41 -5.93 -10.50 11.51
N GLY A 42 -6.59 -10.01 12.56
CA GLY A 42 -6.23 -10.25 13.96
C GLY A 42 -6.24 -11.74 14.32
N ASN A 43 -7.25 -12.48 13.85
CA ASN A 43 -7.28 -13.94 14.00
C ASN A 43 -6.05 -14.59 13.35
N LEU A 44 -5.74 -14.24 12.10
CA LEU A 44 -4.57 -14.78 11.38
C LEU A 44 -3.24 -14.42 12.07
N ILE A 45 -3.11 -13.20 12.61
CA ILE A 45 -1.94 -12.80 13.40
C ILE A 45 -1.80 -13.71 14.64
N THR A 46 -2.89 -13.89 15.39
CA THR A 46 -2.86 -14.67 16.64
C THR A 46 -2.66 -16.18 16.44
N GLU A 47 -3.00 -16.70 15.25
CA GLU A 47 -2.66 -18.07 14.85
C GLU A 47 -1.15 -18.25 14.61
N GLN A 48 -0.46 -17.21 14.13
CA GLN A 48 0.98 -17.26 13.83
C GLN A 48 1.87 -16.86 15.01
N ASN A 49 1.36 -16.02 15.91
CA ASN A 49 2.13 -15.52 17.04
C ASN A 49 1.22 -15.30 18.26
N THR A 50 1.69 -15.72 19.44
CA THR A 50 0.96 -15.55 20.71
C THR A 50 1.58 -14.49 21.62
N GLU A 51 2.70 -13.89 21.22
CA GLU A 51 3.36 -12.86 22.02
C GLU A 51 2.56 -11.55 22.02
N ILE A 52 1.95 -11.25 23.17
CA ILE A 52 1.02 -10.12 23.35
C ILE A 52 1.66 -8.78 22.96
N GLU A 53 2.93 -8.55 23.31
CA GLU A 53 3.60 -7.27 23.03
C GLU A 53 3.77 -7.02 21.53
N ILE A 54 4.12 -8.06 20.77
CA ILE A 54 4.21 -8.00 19.30
C ILE A 54 2.84 -7.74 18.69
N ILE A 55 1.79 -8.44 19.17
CA ILE A 55 0.43 -8.29 18.67
C ILE A 55 -0.08 -6.86 18.89
N LEU A 56 0.08 -6.33 20.12
CA LEU A 56 -0.34 -4.96 20.46
C LEU A 56 0.44 -3.92 19.66
N THR A 57 1.76 -4.08 19.52
CA THR A 57 2.59 -3.17 18.72
C THR A 57 2.18 -3.19 17.25
N LEU A 58 1.85 -4.36 16.70
CA LEU A 58 1.38 -4.49 15.32
C LEU A 58 0.00 -3.83 15.16
N GLN A 59 -0.92 -3.99 16.10
CA GLN A 59 -2.21 -3.29 16.09
C GLN A 59 -2.02 -1.77 16.08
N GLU A 60 -1.28 -1.22 17.04
CA GLU A 60 -0.99 0.23 17.10
C GLU A 60 -0.35 0.72 15.80
N THR A 61 0.54 -0.08 15.23
CA THR A 61 1.19 0.22 13.95
C THR A 61 0.17 0.29 12.80
N LEU A 62 -0.73 -0.70 12.69
CA LEU A 62 -1.74 -0.73 11.63
C LEU A 62 -2.79 0.37 11.80
N GLU A 63 -3.21 0.64 13.03
CA GLU A 63 -4.13 1.72 13.37
C GLU A 63 -3.57 3.08 12.90
N ASN A 64 -2.30 3.37 13.22
CA ASN A 64 -1.63 4.58 12.77
C ASN A 64 -1.54 4.66 11.24
N ILE A 65 -1.21 3.55 10.57
CA ILE A 65 -1.16 3.49 9.10
C ILE A 65 -2.53 3.79 8.49
N VAL A 66 -3.59 3.16 8.99
CA VAL A 66 -4.96 3.33 8.49
C VAL A 66 -5.45 4.77 8.70
N HIS A 67 -5.26 5.33 9.89
CA HIS A 67 -5.61 6.72 10.16
C HIS A 67 -4.90 7.69 9.23
N THR A 68 -3.59 7.53 9.06
CA THR A 68 -2.81 8.39 8.17
C THR A 68 -3.26 8.22 6.71
N GLN A 69 -3.58 7.00 6.27
CA GLN A 69 -4.06 6.73 4.92
C GLN A 69 -5.41 7.39 4.65
N LEU A 70 -6.37 7.30 5.59
CA LEU A 70 -7.67 7.97 5.49
C LEU A 70 -7.53 9.49 5.30
N GLN A 71 -6.59 10.10 6.02
CA GLN A 71 -6.38 11.55 5.97
C GLN A 71 -5.67 12.02 4.69
N ASN A 72 -4.82 11.18 4.11
CA ASN A 72 -3.93 11.56 3.01
C ASN A 72 -4.39 11.02 1.66
N PHE A 73 -5.22 9.98 1.63
CA PHE A 73 -5.81 9.41 0.42
C PHE A 73 -7.33 9.26 0.61
N PRO A 74 -8.08 10.39 0.74
CA PRO A 74 -9.51 10.36 1.00
C PRO A 74 -10.32 9.72 -0.13
N GLU A 75 -9.76 9.66 -1.34
CA GLU A 75 -10.37 9.06 -2.52
C GLU A 75 -9.87 7.63 -2.80
N ASN A 76 -9.10 7.02 -1.88
CA ASN A 76 -8.57 5.67 -2.06
C ASN A 76 -9.70 4.64 -2.29
N ILE A 77 -9.55 3.80 -3.31
CA ILE A 77 -10.60 2.88 -3.76
C ILE A 77 -10.44 1.52 -3.09
N PHE A 78 -9.24 0.95 -3.18
CA PHE A 78 -8.96 -0.40 -2.71
C PHE A 78 -8.14 -0.39 -1.43
N TRP A 79 -8.56 -1.19 -0.45
CA TRP A 79 -8.09 -1.13 0.93
C TRP A 79 -7.54 -2.47 1.42
N ASP A 80 -6.91 -3.25 0.54
CA ASP A 80 -6.35 -4.55 0.90
C ASP A 80 -5.12 -4.41 1.81
N PHE A 81 -5.04 -5.22 2.88
CA PHE A 81 -3.94 -5.21 3.85
C PHE A 81 -3.31 -6.58 4.12
N ASP A 82 -3.91 -7.69 3.69
CA ASP A 82 -3.54 -9.06 4.08
C ASP A 82 -2.05 -9.35 3.91
N PHE A 83 -1.48 -9.07 2.74
CA PHE A 83 -0.06 -9.29 2.48
C PHE A 83 0.83 -8.31 3.24
N LEU A 84 0.42 -7.05 3.40
CA LEU A 84 1.19 -6.08 4.18
C LEU A 84 1.32 -6.56 5.63
N VAL A 85 0.20 -6.97 6.22
CA VAL A 85 0.15 -7.48 7.61
C VAL A 85 1.01 -8.74 7.74
N SER A 86 0.78 -9.73 6.87
CA SER A 86 1.52 -10.99 6.93
C SER A 86 3.04 -10.80 6.71
N SER A 87 3.44 -9.96 5.76
CA SER A 87 4.85 -9.67 5.46
C SER A 87 5.52 -8.94 6.61
N THR A 88 4.84 -7.95 7.19
CA THR A 88 5.35 -7.19 8.34
C THR A 88 5.50 -8.11 9.55
N LEU A 89 4.51 -8.96 9.83
CA LEU A 89 4.59 -9.93 10.93
C LEU A 89 5.74 -10.90 10.72
N ARG A 90 5.88 -11.51 9.53
CA ARG A 90 7.00 -12.41 9.22
C ARG A 90 8.36 -11.73 9.41
N GLN A 91 8.52 -10.51 8.90
CA GLN A 91 9.78 -9.78 9.03
C GLN A 91 10.08 -9.39 10.48
N ALA A 92 9.06 -9.05 11.27
CA ALA A 92 9.21 -8.80 12.70
C ALA A 92 9.66 -10.07 13.45
N LEU A 93 9.05 -11.22 13.17
CA LEU A 93 9.43 -12.50 13.79
C LEU A 93 10.85 -12.93 13.42
N VAL A 94 11.31 -12.63 12.20
CA VAL A 94 12.72 -12.86 11.81
C VAL A 94 13.69 -11.95 12.57
N ALA A 95 13.25 -10.76 13.00
CA ALA A 95 14.06 -9.84 13.80
C ALA A 95 14.19 -10.27 15.28
N ASP A 96 13.42 -11.26 15.73
CA ASP A 96 13.47 -11.88 17.06
C ASP A 96 13.41 -10.83 18.20
N GLU A 97 14.46 -10.68 19.03
CA GLU A 97 14.54 -9.66 20.08
C GLU A 97 14.33 -8.21 19.55
N GLY A 98 14.53 -8.00 18.25
CA GLY A 98 14.28 -6.74 17.55
C GLY A 98 12.86 -6.52 17.03
N ALA A 99 11.92 -7.46 17.22
CA ALA A 99 10.59 -7.44 16.60
C ALA A 99 9.80 -6.14 16.90
N ILE A 100 9.75 -5.71 18.16
CA ILE A 100 9.02 -4.49 18.57
C ILE A 100 9.64 -3.25 17.93
N THR A 101 10.97 -3.15 17.95
CA THR A 101 11.70 -2.06 17.31
C THR A 101 11.46 -2.03 15.81
N PHE A 102 11.47 -3.20 15.17
CA PHE A 102 11.16 -3.35 13.75
C PHE A 102 9.77 -2.83 13.43
N LEU A 103 8.74 -3.23 14.18
CA LEU A 103 7.35 -2.80 13.96
C LEU A 103 7.19 -1.29 14.08
N LYS A 104 7.80 -0.67 15.11
CA LYS A 104 7.77 0.78 15.31
C LYS A 104 8.43 1.52 14.15
N VAL A 105 9.64 1.09 13.77
CA VAL A 105 10.38 1.69 12.65
C VAL A 105 9.62 1.51 11.33
N PHE A 106 9.00 0.35 11.11
CA PHE A 106 8.14 0.10 9.97
C PHE A 106 6.95 1.07 9.93
N GLY A 107 6.22 1.19 11.05
CA GLY A 107 5.09 2.10 11.20
C GLY A 107 5.45 3.56 10.92
N GLU A 108 6.54 4.04 11.52
CA GLU A 108 7.06 5.39 11.31
C GLU A 108 7.38 5.67 9.83
N LYS A 109 8.04 4.72 9.16
CA LYS A 109 8.36 4.84 7.72
C LYS A 109 7.10 4.81 6.86
N MET A 110 6.15 3.94 7.17
CA MET A 110 4.86 3.84 6.46
C MET A 110 4.06 5.14 6.58
N VAL A 111 3.89 5.66 7.79
CA VAL A 111 3.22 6.94 8.03
C VAL A 111 3.92 8.06 7.27
N SER A 112 5.25 8.14 7.37
CA SER A 112 6.04 9.16 6.65
C SER A 112 5.85 9.08 5.14
N LEU A 113 5.76 7.88 4.56
CA LEU A 113 5.50 7.69 3.13
C LEU A 113 4.09 8.13 2.75
N ILE A 114 3.09 7.73 3.52
CA ILE A 114 1.69 8.06 3.26
C ILE A 114 1.48 9.57 3.30
N GLU A 115 2.03 10.24 4.31
CA GLU A 115 2.00 11.71 4.40
C GLU A 115 2.74 12.36 3.23
N MET A 116 3.95 11.88 2.91
CA MET A 116 4.78 12.47 1.86
C MET A 116 4.12 12.40 0.48
N PHE A 117 3.49 11.28 0.13
CA PHE A 117 2.94 11.05 -1.20
C PHE A 117 1.47 11.44 -1.35
N GLY A 118 0.74 11.58 -0.25
CA GLY A 118 -0.69 11.86 -0.26
C GLY A 118 -1.07 13.31 -0.53
N SER A 119 -2.36 13.60 -0.34
CA SER A 119 -3.03 14.81 -0.78
C SER A 119 -2.55 16.11 -0.10
N LYS A 120 -1.92 15.99 1.07
CA LYS A 120 -1.49 17.11 1.92
C LYS A 120 -0.14 17.70 1.55
N THR A 121 0.57 17.14 0.57
CA THR A 121 1.87 17.64 0.11
C THR A 121 1.82 18.09 -1.34
N GLU A 122 2.96 18.59 -1.84
CA GLU A 122 3.13 18.94 -3.24
C GLU A 122 3.14 17.72 -4.18
N ILE A 123 3.37 16.49 -3.68
CA ILE A 123 3.31 15.28 -4.51
C ILE A 123 1.85 14.96 -4.87
N ARG A 124 0.96 14.93 -3.87
CA ARG A 124 -0.49 14.87 -4.08
C ARG A 124 -0.94 13.76 -5.03
N PHE A 125 -0.53 12.53 -4.76
CA PHE A 125 -1.11 11.37 -5.44
C PHE A 125 -2.50 11.07 -4.88
N ARG A 126 -3.40 10.64 -5.76
CA ARG A 126 -4.79 10.38 -5.44
C ARG A 126 -4.99 9.06 -4.68
N TYR A 127 -4.15 8.08 -4.97
CA TYR A 127 -4.29 6.71 -4.46
C TYR A 127 -2.94 6.17 -3.96
N VAL A 128 -2.99 5.31 -2.93
CA VAL A 128 -1.79 4.62 -2.42
C VAL A 128 -1.45 3.36 -3.25
N HIS A 129 -2.29 3.02 -4.23
CA HIS A 129 -2.28 1.76 -4.98
C HIS A 129 -0.92 1.39 -5.59
N ASP A 130 -0.18 2.35 -6.19
CA ASP A 130 1.12 2.08 -6.82
C ASP A 130 2.16 1.55 -5.83
N PHE A 131 2.06 1.99 -4.57
CA PHE A 131 2.89 1.54 -3.48
C PHE A 131 2.40 0.21 -2.93
N MET A 132 1.12 0.13 -2.54
CA MET A 132 0.54 -1.07 -1.91
C MET A 132 0.65 -2.29 -2.83
N TYR A 133 0.23 -2.16 -4.09
CA TYR A 133 0.24 -3.26 -5.06
C TYR A 133 1.62 -3.53 -5.68
N GLY A 134 2.67 -2.87 -5.18
CA GLY A 134 4.05 -3.21 -5.47
C GLY A 134 4.54 -2.83 -6.87
N PHE A 135 3.83 -1.96 -7.59
CA PHE A 135 4.27 -1.48 -8.91
C PHE A 135 5.59 -0.69 -8.83
N GLU A 136 5.75 0.11 -7.78
CA GLU A 136 7.02 0.79 -7.53
C GLU A 136 8.10 -0.19 -7.08
N TRP A 137 7.77 -1.18 -6.25
CA TRP A 137 8.71 -2.19 -5.75
C TRP A 137 9.28 -3.02 -6.91
N ALA A 138 8.40 -3.55 -7.77
CA ALA A 138 8.81 -4.35 -8.92
C ALA A 138 9.79 -3.58 -9.82
N ARG A 139 9.46 -2.32 -10.14
CA ARG A 139 10.30 -1.44 -10.95
C ARG A 139 11.64 -1.11 -10.28
N TRP A 140 11.66 -0.94 -8.96
CA TRP A 140 12.90 -0.71 -8.21
C TRP A 140 13.81 -1.93 -8.23
N VAL A 141 13.24 -3.13 -8.05
CA VAL A 141 13.97 -4.40 -8.14
C VAL A 141 14.53 -4.61 -9.55
N GLN A 142 13.72 -4.38 -10.59
CA GLN A 142 14.13 -4.53 -12.00
C GLN A 142 15.35 -3.70 -12.40
N LYS A 143 15.58 -2.54 -11.76
CA LYS A 143 16.75 -1.70 -12.05
C LYS A 143 18.07 -2.35 -11.62
N GLU A 144 18.07 -3.13 -10.55
CA GLU A 144 19.26 -3.85 -10.07
C GLU A 144 18.89 -5.24 -9.52
N PRO A 145 18.45 -6.19 -10.37
CA PRO A 145 17.88 -7.46 -9.91
C PRO A 145 18.85 -8.27 -9.04
N GLN A 146 20.13 -8.27 -9.41
CA GLN A 146 21.17 -9.01 -8.68
C GLN A 146 21.32 -8.57 -7.22
N LYS A 147 21.02 -7.30 -6.92
CA LYS A 147 21.12 -6.76 -5.55
C LYS A 147 19.78 -6.71 -4.82
N ARG A 148 18.66 -6.76 -5.53
CA ARG A 148 17.33 -6.41 -4.97
C ARG A 148 16.30 -7.52 -5.06
N ALA A 149 16.53 -8.57 -5.83
CA ALA A 149 15.55 -9.65 -6.03
C ALA A 149 15.20 -10.40 -4.72
N HIS A 150 16.08 -10.37 -3.72
CA HIS A 150 15.86 -10.97 -2.40
C HIS A 150 15.19 -10.01 -1.40
N ILE A 151 14.96 -8.74 -1.78
CA ILE A 151 14.37 -7.74 -0.91
C ILE A 151 12.84 -7.79 -1.07
N GLU A 152 12.16 -8.22 -0.01
CA GLU A 152 10.70 -8.30 0.05
C GLU A 152 10.04 -6.91 -0.08
N PRO A 153 8.82 -6.81 -0.64
CA PRO A 153 7.99 -5.61 -0.47
C PRO A 153 7.88 -5.22 1.01
N PHE A 154 7.64 -3.94 1.27
CA PHE A 154 7.46 -3.41 2.63
C PHE A 154 8.66 -3.53 3.58
N SER A 155 9.78 -4.09 3.13
CA SER A 155 11.00 -4.15 3.96
C SER A 155 11.56 -2.75 4.26
N PRO A 156 12.21 -2.54 5.42
CA PRO A 156 12.77 -1.25 5.80
C PRO A 156 13.71 -0.65 4.74
N VAL A 157 14.53 -1.49 4.10
CA VAL A 157 15.45 -1.08 3.02
C VAL A 157 14.69 -0.49 1.83
N TYR A 158 13.57 -1.11 1.45
CA TYR A 158 12.72 -0.60 0.38
C TYR A 158 11.98 0.68 0.79
N LEU A 159 11.48 0.75 2.03
CA LEU A 159 10.82 1.96 2.53
C LEU A 159 11.79 3.16 2.58
N ASP A 160 13.05 2.95 2.98
CA ASP A 160 14.09 3.98 2.93
C ASP A 160 14.37 4.47 1.51
N TYR A 161 14.41 3.56 0.55
CA TYR A 161 14.50 3.93 -0.87
C TYR A 161 13.34 4.85 -1.28
N LEU A 162 12.10 4.51 -0.93
CA LEU A 162 10.93 5.31 -1.28
C LEU A 162 10.93 6.69 -0.63
N LEU A 163 11.34 6.79 0.64
CA LEU A 163 11.43 8.06 1.35
C LEU A 163 12.44 8.99 0.68
N ASN A 164 13.60 8.45 0.27
CA ASN A 164 14.60 9.22 -0.47
C ASN A 164 14.09 9.63 -1.85
N LYS A 165 13.42 8.72 -2.57
CA LYS A 165 12.78 9.02 -3.85
C LYS A 165 11.72 10.12 -3.73
N GLY A 166 10.90 10.10 -2.69
CA GLY A 166 9.89 11.12 -2.45
C GLY A 166 10.50 12.49 -2.19
N LYS A 167 11.61 12.56 -1.43
CA LYS A 167 12.39 13.81 -1.25
C LYS A 167 12.93 14.33 -2.59
N GLU A 168 13.43 13.46 -3.46
CA GLU A 168 13.87 13.85 -4.81
C GLU A 168 12.72 14.40 -5.65
N ILE A 169 11.53 13.79 -5.57
CA ILE A 169 10.33 14.27 -6.28
C ILE A 169 9.94 15.67 -5.78
N LEU A 170 9.89 15.88 -4.46
CA LEU A 170 9.59 17.19 -3.86
C LEU A 170 10.59 18.27 -4.31
N GLN A 171 11.90 17.95 -4.34
CA GLN A 171 12.91 18.86 -4.86
C GLN A 171 12.69 19.20 -6.33
N ARG A 172 12.38 18.21 -7.18
CA ARG A 172 12.10 18.48 -8.60
C ARG A 172 10.87 19.35 -8.77
N ILE A 173 9.82 19.13 -7.98
CA ILE A 173 8.61 19.97 -7.97
C ILE A 173 8.95 21.41 -7.58
N SER A 174 9.72 21.62 -6.52
CA SER A 174 10.08 22.97 -6.07
C SER A 174 10.93 23.74 -7.10
N TYR A 175 11.76 23.05 -7.89
CA TYR A 175 12.52 23.64 -9.00
C TYR A 175 11.73 23.79 -10.30
N GLY A 176 10.45 23.39 -10.35
CA GLY A 176 9.64 23.41 -11.57
C GLY A 176 10.14 22.43 -12.66
N GLN A 177 11.00 21.47 -12.30
CA GLN A 177 11.67 20.54 -13.22
C GLN A 177 10.84 19.27 -13.46
N VAL A 178 9.54 19.42 -13.71
CA VAL A 178 8.60 18.31 -13.67
C VAL A 178 7.85 18.17 -15.00
N ALA A 179 8.46 17.44 -15.92
CA ALA A 179 7.79 17.03 -17.15
C ALA A 179 6.73 15.92 -16.90
N SER A 180 6.99 15.03 -15.94
CA SER A 180 6.24 13.77 -15.75
C SER A 180 5.35 13.71 -14.50
N TYR A 181 5.22 14.78 -13.73
CA TYR A 181 4.32 14.83 -12.57
C TYR A 181 3.59 16.17 -12.55
N LYS A 182 2.93 16.56 -13.64
CA LYS A 182 2.12 17.79 -13.64
C LYS A 182 0.87 17.58 -12.79
N LEU A 183 0.38 18.66 -12.19
CA LEU A 183 -0.97 18.66 -11.61
C LEU A 183 -1.95 18.53 -12.77
N CYS A 184 -2.95 17.68 -12.59
CA CYS A 184 -4.07 17.51 -13.49
C CYS A 184 -5.21 18.46 -13.09
N ASP A 185 -6.23 18.60 -13.94
CA ASP A 185 -7.41 19.43 -13.66
C ASP A 185 -8.12 19.06 -12.34
N THR A 186 -8.05 17.78 -11.94
CA THR A 186 -8.59 17.29 -10.66
C THR A 186 -7.77 17.67 -9.45
N GLY A 187 -6.66 18.38 -9.64
CA GLY A 187 -5.79 18.84 -8.58
C GLY A 187 -4.84 17.77 -8.05
N TYR A 188 -4.85 16.53 -8.56
CA TYR A 188 -3.89 15.47 -8.24
C TYR A 188 -2.77 15.38 -9.29
N ARG A 189 -1.61 14.82 -8.93
CA ARG A 189 -0.57 14.49 -9.91
C ARG A 189 -0.75 13.07 -10.43
N ASN A 190 -0.64 12.90 -11.74
CA ASN A 190 -0.61 11.59 -12.38
C ASN A 190 0.68 11.43 -13.21
N PRO A 191 1.54 10.44 -12.90
CA PRO A 191 2.73 10.16 -13.71
C PRO A 191 2.47 9.35 -14.97
N PHE A 192 1.24 8.88 -15.17
CA PHE A 192 0.86 8.07 -16.33
C PHE A 192 0.23 8.94 -17.43
N THR A 193 0.26 8.42 -18.65
CA THR A 193 -0.31 9.07 -19.84
C THR A 193 -1.81 8.81 -20.02
N PHE A 194 -2.39 7.96 -19.16
CA PHE A 194 -3.81 7.60 -19.16
C PHE A 194 -4.47 8.09 -17.87
N SER A 195 -5.79 8.31 -17.94
CA SER A 195 -6.65 8.76 -16.86
C SER A 195 -6.56 7.87 -15.64
N ARG A 196 -6.60 8.51 -14.47
CA ARG A 196 -6.78 7.88 -13.16
C ARG A 196 -7.99 8.45 -12.43
N GLU A 197 -9.05 8.69 -13.20
CA GLU A 197 -10.37 8.89 -12.59
C GLU A 197 -10.86 7.59 -11.94
N PRO A 198 -11.74 7.64 -10.91
CA PRO A 198 -12.02 6.48 -10.08
C PRO A 198 -12.54 5.27 -10.86
N GLU A 199 -13.39 5.51 -11.85
CA GLU A 199 -13.92 4.46 -12.73
C GLU A 199 -12.83 3.81 -13.58
N ASP A 200 -11.92 4.61 -14.16
CA ASP A 200 -10.82 4.13 -14.99
C ASP A 200 -9.79 3.35 -14.15
N GLU A 201 -9.45 3.88 -12.98
CA GLU A 201 -8.55 3.24 -12.01
C GLU A 201 -9.11 1.88 -11.56
N CYS A 202 -10.40 1.84 -11.21
CA CYS A 202 -11.10 0.62 -10.81
C CYS A 202 -11.07 -0.41 -11.95
N ARG A 203 -11.49 -0.01 -13.15
CA ARG A 203 -11.50 -0.89 -14.34
C ARG A 203 -10.11 -1.47 -14.65
N LEU A 204 -9.09 -0.61 -14.64
CA LEU A 204 -7.71 -1.02 -14.92
C LEU A 204 -7.20 -2.02 -13.88
N LEU A 205 -7.30 -1.67 -12.60
CA LEU A 205 -6.76 -2.50 -11.53
C LEU A 205 -7.51 -3.83 -11.41
N THR A 206 -8.84 -3.83 -11.52
CA THR A 206 -9.63 -5.07 -11.46
C THR A 206 -9.22 -6.04 -12.56
N TYR A 207 -9.08 -5.56 -13.80
CA TYR A 207 -8.61 -6.41 -14.91
C TYR A 207 -7.19 -6.95 -14.65
N LEU A 208 -6.27 -6.11 -14.17
CA LEU A 208 -4.92 -6.55 -13.83
C LEU A 208 -4.93 -7.63 -12.74
N ALA A 209 -5.82 -7.54 -11.76
CA ALA A 209 -5.94 -8.53 -10.70
C ALA A 209 -6.51 -9.85 -11.21
N GLU A 210 -7.54 -9.81 -12.05
CA GLU A 210 -8.11 -10.99 -12.72
C GLU A 210 -7.04 -11.74 -13.53
N GLU A 211 -6.21 -11.00 -14.28
CA GLU A 211 -5.14 -11.55 -15.11
C GLU A 211 -3.84 -11.87 -14.33
N ARG A 212 -3.82 -11.69 -13.00
CA ARG A 212 -2.63 -11.91 -12.15
C ARG A 212 -1.42 -11.10 -12.62
N LEU A 213 -1.69 -9.86 -13.00
CA LEU A 213 -0.74 -8.83 -13.46
C LEU A 213 -0.53 -7.74 -12.40
N ILE A 214 -0.94 -7.99 -11.16
CA ILE A 214 -0.56 -7.20 -9.99
C ILE A 214 0.73 -7.76 -9.38
N PRO A 215 1.78 -6.93 -9.17
CA PRO A 215 3.06 -7.39 -8.60
C PRO A 215 2.93 -8.02 -7.22
N VAL A 216 2.13 -7.41 -6.36
CA VAL A 216 1.85 -7.87 -5.01
C VAL A 216 0.34 -7.97 -4.84
N ALA A 217 -0.20 -9.19 -4.81
CA ALA A 217 -1.61 -9.44 -4.55
C ALA A 217 -1.90 -9.17 -3.07
N VAL A 218 -2.04 -7.90 -2.69
CA VAL A 218 -2.10 -7.48 -1.27
C VAL A 218 -3.29 -8.08 -0.53
N TRP A 219 -4.36 -8.44 -1.24
CA TRP A 219 -5.54 -9.11 -0.68
C TRP A 219 -5.32 -10.59 -0.31
N ASN A 220 -4.11 -11.12 -0.48
CA ASN A 220 -3.78 -12.50 -0.18
C ASN A 220 -2.64 -12.58 0.86
N TRP A 221 -2.97 -13.09 2.04
CA TRP A 221 -2.04 -13.33 3.15
C TRP A 221 -0.77 -14.11 2.73
N ASN A 222 -0.91 -15.08 1.83
CA ASN A 222 0.19 -15.93 1.35
C ASN A 222 0.64 -15.55 -0.07
N ALA A 223 0.46 -14.29 -0.48
CA ALA A 223 0.89 -13.86 -1.80
C ALA A 223 2.39 -14.09 -2.01
N SER A 224 2.76 -14.36 -3.26
CA SER A 224 4.15 -14.45 -3.70
C SER A 224 4.44 -13.28 -4.64
N PRO A 225 5.09 -12.20 -4.15
CA PRO A 225 5.41 -11.04 -4.96
C PRO A 225 6.21 -11.38 -6.22
N VAL A 226 5.85 -10.76 -7.34
CA VAL A 226 6.52 -10.93 -8.63
C VAL A 226 7.04 -9.59 -9.12
N TRP A 227 8.33 -9.50 -9.40
CA TRP A 227 8.95 -8.28 -9.93
C TRP A 227 9.36 -8.38 -11.39
N ASN A 228 9.49 -9.58 -11.96
CA ASN A 228 10.14 -9.83 -13.24
C ASN A 228 9.21 -9.73 -14.47
N LYS A 229 8.09 -8.98 -14.36
CA LYS A 229 7.18 -8.68 -15.49
C LYS A 229 7.22 -7.19 -15.85
N PRO A 230 7.00 -6.81 -17.12
CA PRO A 230 6.98 -5.40 -17.55
C PRO A 230 5.66 -4.71 -17.16
N PHE A 231 5.42 -4.53 -15.85
CA PHE A 231 4.14 -4.04 -15.33
C PHE A 231 3.80 -2.62 -15.78
N GLN A 232 4.79 -1.79 -16.10
CA GLN A 232 4.51 -0.43 -16.58
C GLN A 232 3.96 -0.45 -18.00
N GLU A 233 4.59 -1.24 -18.87
CA GLU A 233 4.19 -1.44 -20.26
C GLU A 233 2.83 -2.14 -20.34
N ILE A 234 2.62 -3.18 -19.51
CA ILE A 234 1.35 -3.89 -19.40
C ILE A 234 0.22 -2.92 -19.04
N ARG A 235 0.42 -2.03 -18.06
CA ARG A 235 -0.62 -1.05 -17.68
C ARG A 235 -0.92 -0.05 -18.79
N GLN A 236 0.10 0.42 -19.50
CA GLN A 236 -0.10 1.34 -20.62
C GLN A 236 -0.86 0.67 -21.76
N GLN A 237 -0.48 -0.55 -22.12
CA GLN A 237 -1.13 -1.33 -23.17
C GLN A 237 -2.59 -1.63 -22.80
N LEU A 238 -2.82 -2.08 -21.56
CA LEU A 238 -4.15 -2.40 -21.08
C LEU A 238 -5.05 -1.16 -20.98
N ALA A 239 -4.51 0.00 -20.58
CA ALA A 239 -5.28 1.24 -20.59
C ALA A 239 -5.80 1.59 -21.99
N LEU A 240 -5.01 1.33 -23.04
CA LEU A 240 -5.46 1.49 -24.43
C LEU A 240 -6.55 0.46 -24.80
N GLU A 241 -6.36 -0.81 -24.45
CA GLU A 241 -7.32 -1.89 -24.73
C GLU A 241 -8.67 -1.66 -24.04
N LEU A 242 -8.65 -1.12 -22.82
CA LEU A 242 -9.84 -0.76 -22.05
C LEU A 242 -10.44 0.59 -22.47
N ASN A 243 -9.90 1.28 -23.48
CA ASN A 243 -10.33 2.62 -23.91
C ASN A 243 -10.35 3.65 -22.77
N ILE A 244 -9.39 3.54 -21.84
CA ILE A 244 -9.18 4.54 -20.79
C ILE A 244 -8.66 5.81 -21.45
N GLN A 245 -9.27 6.93 -21.10
CA GLN A 245 -8.99 8.20 -21.77
C GLN A 245 -7.55 8.67 -21.50
N PRO A 246 -6.92 9.42 -22.42
CA PRO A 246 -5.65 10.07 -22.15
C PRO A 246 -5.75 11.02 -20.95
N GLN A 247 -4.65 11.15 -20.20
CA GLN A 247 -4.57 12.08 -19.09
C GLN A 247 -4.76 13.52 -19.58
N LYS A 248 -5.65 14.28 -18.93
CA LYS A 248 -5.82 15.72 -19.14
C LYS A 248 -4.94 16.50 -18.14
N HIS A 249 -4.28 17.55 -18.63
CA HIS A 249 -3.35 18.41 -17.91
C HIS A 249 -3.74 19.88 -18.04
#